data_AF-A0A1G3FV10-F1
#
_entry.id   AF-A0A1G3FV10-F1
#
_cell.length_a   1.000
_cell.length_b   1.000
_cell.length_c   1.000
_cell.angle_alpha   90.00
_cell.angle_beta   90.00
_cell.angle_gamma   90.00
#
_symmetry.space_group_name_H-M   'P 1'
#
loop_
_entity.id
_entity.type
_entity.pdbx_description
1 polymer ?
#
loop_
_entity_poly.entity_id
_entity_poly.type
_entity_poly.pdbx_seq_one_letter_code
_entity_poly.pdbx_strand_id
1 'polypeptide(L)'
;MTYRFELQDASLTEAMRRIVRQEITPILGHLQEDHLAPTVVHDIRKRVKKLRALLRLVRHGMRDVQAAENVILRDAGQALSGSRDAAVRLATFDRLISGNSDSAILALRAHLVAEAAMPAPPPPDMRQIFTDLAHRAAEWELHGSDRRILGEGLAETRNRARAAMRAARASSSDEALHDWRKRAKDHWYQARLFTAIWPEVMKPLIIEADRLGEALGDHHDLAVLADHLQALPEDVARPEAQQLVTALARDAQQAIEATAFPLGARLFAGDPEEMADLWLKWWKIWRAQLG
;
A
#
# COMPACT_ATOMS: atom_id res chain seq x y z
N MET A 1 -8.58 -7.70 -15.29
CA MET A 1 -8.36 -7.01 -14.00
C MET A 1 -9.34 -5.84 -13.89
N THR A 2 -10.07 -5.73 -12.78
CA THR A 2 -11.13 -4.73 -12.54
C THR A 2 -10.60 -3.33 -12.18
N TYR A 3 -9.41 -3.26 -11.59
CA TYR A 3 -8.80 -2.00 -11.17
C TYR A 3 -8.05 -1.30 -12.30
N ARG A 4 -8.79 -0.76 -13.26
CA ARG A 4 -8.28 0.04 -14.37
C ARG A 4 -9.36 0.93 -14.98
N PHE A 5 -8.90 1.96 -15.67
CA PHE A 5 -9.73 2.68 -16.62
C PHE A 5 -10.00 1.83 -17.87
N GLU A 6 -11.19 2.00 -18.44
CA GLU A 6 -11.65 1.23 -19.59
C GLU A 6 -12.18 2.18 -20.68
N LEU A 7 -12.08 1.76 -21.94
CA LEU A 7 -12.51 2.59 -23.06
C LEU A 7 -14.03 2.87 -22.96
N GLN A 8 -14.81 1.88 -22.58
CA GLN A 8 -16.26 2.01 -22.41
C GLN A 8 -16.71 3.02 -21.33
N ASP A 9 -15.82 3.51 -20.46
CA ASP A 9 -16.21 4.54 -19.49
C ASP A 9 -16.62 5.83 -20.23
N ALA A 10 -17.85 6.33 -20.08
CA ALA A 10 -18.26 7.55 -20.79
C ALA A 10 -17.59 8.81 -20.21
N SER A 11 -17.22 8.77 -18.93
CA SER A 11 -16.54 9.86 -18.22
C SER A 11 -15.61 9.34 -17.12
N LEU A 12 -14.72 10.20 -16.61
CA LEU A 12 -13.90 9.87 -15.44
C LEU A 12 -14.74 9.62 -14.18
N THR A 13 -15.89 10.30 -14.01
CA THR A 13 -16.84 10.04 -12.93
C THR A 13 -17.38 8.61 -13.01
N GLU A 14 -17.82 8.19 -14.20
CA GLU A 14 -18.33 6.83 -14.39
C GLU A 14 -17.24 5.77 -14.13
N ALA A 15 -16.03 6.01 -14.64
CA ALA A 15 -14.90 5.14 -14.39
C ALA A 15 -14.60 5.00 -12.88
N MET A 16 -14.58 6.12 -12.14
CA MET A 16 -14.38 6.13 -10.70
C MET A 16 -15.46 5.32 -9.99
N ARG A 17 -16.74 5.60 -10.25
CA ARG A 17 -17.88 4.90 -9.62
C ARG A 17 -17.82 3.39 -9.90
N ARG A 18 -17.54 3.00 -11.14
CA ARG A 18 -17.37 1.61 -11.54
C ARG A 18 -16.23 0.93 -10.77
N ILE A 19 -15.05 1.54 -10.74
CA ILE A 19 -13.87 0.97 -10.05
C ILE A 19 -14.15 0.84 -8.55
N VAL A 20 -14.73 1.86 -7.92
CA VAL A 20 -15.05 1.84 -6.49
C VAL A 20 -16.02 0.70 -6.18
N ARG A 21 -17.10 0.57 -6.94
CA ARG A 21 -18.06 -0.53 -6.82
C ARG A 21 -17.37 -1.89 -6.97
N GLN A 22 -16.55 -2.08 -7.99
CA GLN A 22 -15.84 -3.34 -8.24
C GLN A 22 -14.82 -3.70 -7.14
N GLU A 23 -14.29 -2.71 -6.42
CA GLU A 23 -13.41 -2.96 -5.28
C GLU A 23 -14.17 -3.15 -3.96
N ILE A 24 -15.35 -2.54 -3.78
CA ILE A 24 -16.18 -2.71 -2.57
C ILE A 24 -16.98 -4.02 -2.60
N THR A 25 -17.51 -4.45 -3.75
CA THR A 25 -18.36 -5.65 -3.83
C THR A 25 -17.69 -6.90 -3.23
N PRO A 26 -16.42 -7.23 -3.53
CA PRO A 26 -15.77 -8.39 -2.91
C PRO A 26 -15.53 -8.21 -1.40
N ILE A 27 -15.30 -6.98 -0.94
CA ILE A 27 -15.17 -6.69 0.50
C ILE A 27 -16.47 -7.06 1.22
N LEU A 28 -17.61 -6.60 0.71
CA LEU A 28 -18.93 -6.89 1.29
C LEU A 28 -19.27 -8.38 1.27
N GLY A 29 -18.83 -9.11 0.23
CA GLY A 29 -18.95 -10.56 0.15
C GLY A 29 -18.17 -11.26 1.25
N HIS A 30 -16.90 -10.90 1.44
CA HIS A 30 -16.07 -11.46 2.52
C HIS A 30 -16.61 -11.18 3.92
N LEU A 31 -17.17 -9.99 4.15
CA LEU A 31 -17.72 -9.61 5.44
C LEU A 31 -19.04 -10.33 5.78
N GLN A 32 -19.53 -11.28 4.95
CA GLN A 32 -20.69 -12.14 5.26
C GLN A 32 -20.31 -13.32 6.17
N GLU A 33 -19.02 -13.63 6.26
CA GLU A 33 -18.50 -14.73 7.05
C GLU A 33 -18.31 -14.29 8.51
N ASP A 34 -18.65 -15.17 9.47
CA ASP A 34 -18.44 -14.93 10.91
C ASP A 34 -16.95 -14.85 11.28
N HIS A 35 -16.09 -15.44 10.45
CA HIS A 35 -14.65 -15.46 10.63
C HIS A 35 -13.92 -15.12 9.33
N LEU A 36 -13.02 -14.13 9.38
CA LEU A 36 -12.21 -13.73 8.24
C LEU A 36 -10.84 -14.42 8.28
N ALA A 37 -10.57 -15.29 7.31
CA ALA A 37 -9.24 -15.88 7.15
C ALA A 37 -8.16 -14.80 6.92
N PRO A 38 -6.89 -15.02 7.31
CA PRO A 38 -5.81 -14.04 7.12
C PRO A 38 -5.60 -13.58 5.68
N THR A 39 -5.84 -14.48 4.72
CA THR A 39 -5.78 -14.21 3.27
C THR A 39 -6.91 -13.27 2.82
N VAL A 40 -8.09 -13.38 3.42
CA VAL A 40 -9.24 -12.50 3.16
C VAL A 40 -8.97 -11.10 3.73
N VAL A 41 -8.48 -11.00 4.97
CA VAL A 41 -8.06 -9.71 5.55
C VAL A 41 -7.00 -9.03 4.68
N HIS A 42 -6.05 -9.80 4.13
CA HIS A 42 -5.07 -9.28 3.17
C HIS A 42 -5.73 -8.63 1.95
N ASP A 43 -6.70 -9.33 1.35
CA ASP A 43 -7.36 -8.87 0.16
C ASP A 43 -8.18 -7.61 0.44
N ILE A 44 -8.94 -7.56 1.54
CA ILE A 44 -9.66 -6.35 1.96
C ILE A 44 -8.70 -5.17 2.12
N ARG A 45 -7.57 -5.34 2.83
CA ARG A 45 -6.56 -4.27 3.00
C ARG A 45 -5.98 -3.82 1.65
N LYS A 46 -5.73 -4.75 0.73
CA LYS A 46 -5.26 -4.44 -0.62
C LYS A 46 -6.28 -3.59 -1.38
N ARG A 47 -7.56 -3.89 -1.26
CA ARG A 47 -8.66 -3.12 -1.88
C ARG A 47 -8.83 -1.75 -1.25
N VAL A 48 -8.72 -1.63 0.07
CA VAL A 48 -8.68 -0.34 0.76
C VAL A 48 -7.54 0.54 0.24
N LYS A 49 -6.33 -0.03 0.07
CA LYS A 49 -5.19 0.71 -0.50
C LYS A 49 -5.46 1.20 -1.92
N LYS A 50 -6.05 0.35 -2.78
CA LYS A 50 -6.49 0.72 -4.13
C LYS A 50 -7.52 1.88 -4.11
N LEU A 51 -8.55 1.79 -3.28
CA LEU A 51 -9.57 2.84 -3.16
C LEU A 51 -8.94 4.17 -2.75
N ARG A 52 -8.04 4.14 -1.76
CA ARG A 52 -7.32 5.33 -1.31
C ARG A 52 -6.40 5.92 -2.38
N ALA A 53 -5.72 5.09 -3.15
CA ALA A 53 -4.89 5.55 -4.27
C ALA A 53 -5.72 6.21 -5.38
N LEU A 54 -6.89 5.65 -5.69
CA LEU A 54 -7.86 6.23 -6.63
C LEU A 54 -8.37 7.58 -6.12
N LEU A 55 -8.84 7.66 -4.87
CA LEU A 55 -9.32 8.91 -4.28
C LEU A 55 -8.25 10.02 -4.28
N ARG A 56 -6.99 9.67 -4.00
CA ARG A 56 -5.89 10.64 -4.09
C ARG A 56 -5.61 11.09 -5.52
N LEU A 57 -5.80 10.22 -6.51
CA LEU A 57 -5.65 10.57 -7.92
C LEU A 57 -6.71 11.59 -8.35
N VAL A 58 -7.97 11.38 -7.97
CA VAL A 58 -9.09 12.22 -8.43
C VAL A 58 -9.42 13.39 -7.50
N ARG A 59 -8.62 13.60 -6.44
CA ARG A 59 -8.92 14.56 -5.36
C ARG A 59 -9.22 15.98 -5.82
N HIS A 60 -8.61 16.40 -6.93
CA HIS A 60 -8.77 17.74 -7.49
C HIS A 60 -10.14 17.97 -8.15
N GLY A 61 -10.90 16.89 -8.40
CA GLY A 61 -12.30 16.93 -8.82
C GLY A 61 -13.30 16.68 -7.69
N MET A 62 -12.84 16.35 -6.47
CA MET A 62 -13.69 15.94 -5.33
C MET A 62 -13.34 16.69 -4.04
N ARG A 63 -12.96 17.97 -4.12
CA ARG A 63 -12.26 18.67 -3.03
C ARG A 63 -12.99 18.59 -1.68
N ASP A 64 -14.32 18.67 -1.70
CA ASP A 64 -15.14 18.68 -0.48
C ASP A 64 -15.43 17.28 0.09
N VAL A 65 -15.33 16.23 -0.73
CA VAL A 65 -15.71 14.86 -0.36
C VAL A 65 -14.48 13.99 -0.07
N GLN A 66 -13.39 14.19 -0.82
CA GLN A 66 -12.26 13.26 -0.84
C GLN A 66 -11.59 13.08 0.52
N ALA A 67 -11.44 14.17 1.29
CA ALA A 67 -10.75 14.12 2.58
C ALA A 67 -11.49 13.21 3.58
N ALA A 68 -12.81 13.38 3.70
CA ALA A 68 -13.65 12.59 4.58
C ALA A 68 -13.63 11.09 4.21
N GLU A 69 -13.79 10.77 2.93
CA GLU A 69 -13.80 9.37 2.47
C GLU A 69 -12.43 8.69 2.61
N ASN A 70 -11.35 9.44 2.42
CA ASN A 70 -10.01 8.90 2.67
C ASN A 70 -9.74 8.67 4.17
N VAL A 71 -10.34 9.44 5.08
CA VAL A 71 -10.26 9.17 6.53
C VAL A 71 -10.99 7.88 6.86
N ILE A 72 -12.23 7.70 6.39
CA ILE A 72 -13.01 6.47 6.60
C ILE A 72 -12.23 5.24 6.12
N LEU A 73 -11.70 5.28 4.90
CA LEU A 73 -10.87 4.19 4.37
C LEU A 73 -9.55 4.02 5.12
N ARG A 74 -8.96 5.08 5.67
CA ARG A 74 -7.74 5.00 6.49
C ARG A 74 -8.03 4.24 7.79
N ASP A 75 -9.09 4.63 8.49
CA ASP A 75 -9.47 4.03 9.77
C ASP A 75 -9.93 2.58 9.60
N ALA A 76 -10.73 2.29 8.56
CA ALA A 76 -11.08 0.94 8.17
C ALA A 76 -9.84 0.06 7.90
N GLY A 77 -8.86 0.59 7.17
CA GLY A 77 -7.60 -0.12 6.92
C GLY A 77 -6.74 -0.33 8.17
N GLN A 78 -6.78 0.61 9.12
CA GLN A 78 -6.06 0.53 10.39
C GLN A 78 -6.68 -0.53 11.31
N ALA A 79 -8.00 -0.57 11.41
CA ALA A 79 -8.73 -1.57 12.19
C ALA A 79 -8.42 -3.02 11.76
N LEU A 80 -8.12 -3.24 10.48
CA LEU A 80 -7.73 -4.54 9.92
C LEU A 80 -6.25 -4.92 10.18
N SER A 81 -5.49 -4.13 10.94
CA SER A 81 -4.05 -4.36 11.12
C SER A 81 -3.69 -5.31 12.27
N GLY A 82 -4.56 -5.46 13.28
CA GLY A 82 -4.24 -6.14 14.54
C GLY A 82 -3.77 -7.61 14.48
N SER A 83 -4.40 -8.50 13.71
CA SER A 83 -4.00 -9.94 13.66
C SER A 83 -2.76 -10.21 12.82
N ARG A 84 -2.54 -9.42 11.78
CA ARG A 84 -1.58 -9.77 10.73
C ARG A 84 -0.16 -9.47 11.14
N ASP A 85 0.03 -8.47 12.00
CA ASP A 85 1.36 -8.03 12.38
C ASP A 85 2.15 -9.17 13.06
N ALA A 86 1.50 -10.05 13.84
CA ALA A 86 2.16 -11.20 14.47
C ALA A 86 2.64 -12.26 13.46
N ALA A 87 1.80 -12.67 12.50
CA ALA A 87 2.19 -13.65 11.49
C ALA A 87 3.30 -13.12 10.56
N VAL A 88 3.27 -11.82 10.23
CA VAL A 88 4.33 -11.16 9.44
C VAL A 88 5.64 -11.07 10.23
N ARG A 89 5.58 -10.77 11.54
CA ARG A 89 6.76 -10.80 12.42
C ARG A 89 7.39 -12.19 12.47
N LEU A 90 6.60 -13.25 12.67
CA LEU A 90 7.10 -14.62 12.67
C LEU A 90 7.76 -15.00 11.33
N ALA A 91 7.09 -14.71 10.20
CA ALA A 91 7.66 -14.98 8.89
C ALA A 91 8.96 -14.18 8.63
N THR A 92 9.03 -12.94 9.11
CA THR A 92 10.23 -12.10 9.01
C THR A 92 11.37 -12.63 9.88
N PHE A 93 11.05 -13.06 11.10
CA PHE A 93 11.99 -13.73 12.01
C PHE A 93 12.56 -15.01 11.39
N ASP A 94 11.70 -15.88 10.86
CA ASP A 94 12.11 -17.14 10.24
C ASP A 94 13.03 -16.94 9.02
N ARG A 95 12.81 -15.87 8.25
CA ARG A 95 13.71 -15.50 7.15
C ARG A 95 15.08 -15.03 7.63
N LEU A 96 15.15 -14.25 8.70
CA LEU A 96 16.41 -13.70 9.23
C LEU A 96 17.29 -14.77 9.87
N ILE A 97 16.67 -15.72 10.56
CA ILE A 97 17.36 -16.64 11.47
C ILE A 97 17.66 -18.01 10.82
N SER A 98 17.23 -18.22 9.58
CA SER A 98 17.32 -19.49 8.85
C SER A 98 18.58 -20.31 9.16
N GLY A 99 18.40 -21.46 9.82
CA GLY A 99 19.48 -22.40 10.18
C GLY A 99 20.11 -22.22 11.56
N ASN A 100 19.74 -21.19 12.33
CA ASN A 100 20.22 -21.01 13.70
C ASN A 100 19.43 -21.89 14.68
N SER A 101 20.15 -22.71 15.45
CA SER A 101 19.59 -23.66 16.42
C SER A 101 19.93 -23.30 17.88
N ASP A 102 20.37 -22.06 18.14
CA ASP A 102 20.60 -21.59 19.49
C ASP A 102 19.32 -21.65 20.33
N SER A 103 19.45 -22.10 21.57
CA SER A 103 18.32 -22.30 22.47
C SER A 103 17.50 -21.03 22.76
N ALA A 104 18.15 -19.87 22.86
CA ALA A 104 17.48 -18.60 23.12
C ALA A 104 16.69 -18.15 21.87
N ILE A 105 17.24 -18.38 20.68
CA ILE A 105 16.57 -18.14 19.40
C ILE A 105 15.36 -19.05 19.23
N LEU A 106 15.47 -20.34 19.57
CA LEU A 106 14.34 -21.27 19.51
C LEU A 106 13.22 -20.89 20.49
N ALA A 107 13.57 -20.42 21.70
CA ALA A 107 12.61 -19.93 22.68
C ALA A 107 11.86 -18.70 22.17
N LEU A 108 12.59 -17.72 21.59
CA LEU A 108 11.99 -16.53 21.00
C LEU A 108 11.06 -16.87 19.83
N ARG A 109 11.47 -17.81 18.97
CA ARG A 109 10.62 -18.31 17.89
C ARG A 109 9.34 -18.93 18.43
N ALA A 110 9.43 -19.77 19.46
CA ALA A 110 8.26 -20.40 20.07
C ALA A 110 7.27 -19.36 20.62
N HIS A 111 7.77 -18.27 21.21
CA HIS A 111 6.95 -17.15 21.63
C HIS A 111 6.22 -16.48 20.44
N LEU A 112 6.93 -16.16 19.36
CA LEU A 112 6.32 -15.57 18.15
C LEU A 112 5.30 -16.49 17.48
N VAL A 113 5.51 -17.82 17.52
CA VAL A 113 4.54 -18.82 17.07
C VAL A 113 3.26 -18.77 17.91
N ALA A 114 3.39 -18.70 19.24
CA ALA A 114 2.25 -18.58 20.13
C ALA A 114 1.48 -17.27 19.89
N GLU A 115 2.18 -16.14 19.73
CA GLU A 115 1.54 -14.87 19.36
C GLU A 115 0.79 -14.95 18.03
N ALA A 116 1.39 -15.54 17.00
CA ALA A 116 0.78 -15.66 15.68
C ALA A 116 -0.44 -16.59 15.66
N ALA A 117 -0.56 -17.49 16.63
CA ALA A 117 -1.72 -18.37 16.81
C ALA A 117 -2.89 -17.70 17.55
N MET A 118 -2.67 -16.55 18.19
CA MET A 118 -3.72 -15.84 18.92
C MET A 118 -4.75 -15.25 17.94
N PRO A 119 -6.06 -15.44 18.21
CA PRO A 119 -7.10 -14.86 17.38
C PRO A 119 -7.10 -13.33 17.51
N ALA A 120 -7.32 -12.63 16.39
CA ALA A 120 -7.53 -11.18 16.44
C ALA A 120 -8.82 -10.84 17.17
N PRO A 121 -8.88 -9.66 17.83
CA PRO A 121 -10.16 -9.07 18.18
C PRO A 121 -11.00 -8.87 16.90
N PRO A 122 -12.33 -9.06 16.98
CA PRO A 122 -13.21 -8.79 15.87
C PRO A 122 -13.07 -7.33 15.45
N PRO A 123 -13.01 -7.03 14.14
CA PRO A 123 -13.00 -5.65 13.70
C PRO A 123 -14.32 -4.94 14.10
N PRO A 124 -14.35 -3.59 14.12
CA PRO A 124 -15.62 -2.83 14.18
C PRO A 124 -16.59 -3.29 13.09
N ASP A 125 -17.84 -2.79 13.07
CA ASP A 125 -18.81 -3.15 12.02
C ASP A 125 -18.37 -2.63 10.63
N MET A 126 -17.41 -3.34 10.03
CA MET A 126 -16.81 -3.04 8.73
C MET A 126 -17.86 -3.19 7.63
N ARG A 127 -18.84 -4.07 7.82
CA ARG A 127 -19.94 -4.28 6.87
C ARG A 127 -20.72 -2.99 6.73
N GLN A 128 -21.13 -2.37 7.83
CA GLN A 128 -21.84 -1.10 7.79
C GLN A 128 -20.98 -0.01 7.14
N ILE A 129 -19.70 0.11 7.54
CA ILE A 129 -18.76 1.11 6.97
C ILE A 129 -18.68 1.00 5.43
N PHE A 130 -18.49 -0.20 4.88
CA PHE A 130 -18.37 -0.39 3.44
C PHE A 130 -19.71 -0.31 2.72
N THR A 131 -20.82 -0.60 3.39
CA THR A 131 -22.17 -0.45 2.84
C THR A 131 -22.49 1.02 2.66
N ASP A 132 -22.26 1.85 3.70
CA ASP A 132 -22.45 3.29 3.63
C ASP A 132 -21.50 3.95 2.62
N LEU A 133 -20.26 3.47 2.54
CA LEU A 133 -19.31 3.92 1.51
C LEU A 133 -19.83 3.60 0.11
N ALA A 134 -20.40 2.41 -0.13
CA ALA A 134 -20.96 2.04 -1.42
C ALA A 134 -22.12 2.96 -1.82
N HIS A 135 -23.01 3.27 -0.87
CA HIS A 135 -24.12 4.19 -1.09
C HIS A 135 -23.63 5.60 -1.44
N ARG A 136 -22.71 6.17 -0.65
CA ARG A 136 -22.15 7.51 -0.96
C ARG A 136 -21.37 7.52 -2.27
N ALA A 137 -20.62 6.46 -2.57
CA ALA A 137 -19.81 6.37 -3.77
C ALA A 137 -20.63 6.33 -5.06
N ALA A 138 -21.88 5.85 -5.01
CA ALA A 138 -22.79 5.90 -6.15
C ALA A 138 -23.12 7.34 -6.58
N GLU A 139 -23.11 8.29 -5.63
CA GLU A 139 -23.46 9.70 -5.85
C GLU A 139 -22.23 10.60 -6.07
N TRP A 140 -21.01 10.07 -5.95
CA TRP A 140 -19.79 10.87 -6.11
C TRP A 140 -19.63 11.48 -7.49
N GLU A 141 -19.48 12.80 -7.57
CA GLU A 141 -19.24 13.54 -8.80
C GLU A 141 -17.82 14.11 -8.85
N LEU A 142 -17.27 14.20 -10.07
CA LEU A 142 -16.00 14.87 -10.34
C LEU A 142 -16.26 16.22 -11.03
N HIS A 143 -15.73 17.29 -10.45
CA HIS A 143 -15.89 18.64 -10.98
C HIS A 143 -14.64 19.15 -11.71
N GLY A 144 -14.81 19.52 -12.98
CA GLY A 144 -13.77 20.03 -13.87
C GLY A 144 -13.30 19.01 -14.90
N SER A 145 -12.35 19.41 -15.76
CA SER A 145 -11.90 18.54 -16.85
C SER A 145 -11.06 17.35 -16.36
N ASP A 146 -11.29 16.16 -16.91
CA ASP A 146 -10.53 14.92 -16.66
C ASP A 146 -9.01 15.13 -16.75
N ARG A 147 -8.56 15.87 -17.78
CA ARG A 147 -7.14 16.19 -18.00
C ARG A 147 -6.52 16.87 -16.77
N ARG A 148 -7.20 17.90 -16.26
CA ARG A 148 -6.74 18.65 -15.08
C ARG A 148 -6.74 17.77 -13.84
N ILE A 149 -7.82 17.03 -13.60
CA ILE A 149 -7.99 16.18 -12.41
C ILE A 149 -6.88 15.11 -12.34
N LEU A 150 -6.71 14.35 -13.43
CA LEU A 150 -5.72 13.29 -13.50
C LEU A 150 -4.29 13.84 -13.50
N GLY A 151 -4.04 14.96 -14.18
CA GLY A 151 -2.73 15.61 -14.24
C GLY A 151 -2.25 16.09 -12.88
N GLU A 152 -3.08 16.91 -12.21
CA GLU A 152 -2.77 17.40 -10.86
C GLU A 152 -2.57 16.22 -9.88
N GLY A 153 -3.42 15.19 -9.93
CA GLY A 153 -3.33 14.05 -9.03
C GLY A 153 -2.09 13.16 -9.25
N LEU A 154 -1.70 12.90 -10.51
CA LEU A 154 -0.49 12.16 -10.84
C LEU A 154 0.77 12.94 -10.42
N ALA A 155 0.84 14.22 -10.79
CA ALA A 155 1.96 15.09 -10.46
C ALA A 155 2.13 15.20 -8.95
N GLU A 156 1.05 15.42 -8.19
CA GLU A 156 1.11 15.50 -6.74
C GLU A 156 1.56 14.18 -6.10
N THR A 157 1.04 13.04 -6.56
CA THR A 157 1.43 11.73 -6.02
C THR A 157 2.92 11.49 -6.24
N ARG A 158 3.43 11.82 -7.43
CA ARG A 158 4.85 11.70 -7.77
C ARG A 158 5.71 12.68 -6.97
N ASN A 159 5.28 13.92 -6.80
CA ASN A 159 5.94 14.93 -5.96
C ASN A 159 6.08 14.45 -4.50
N ARG A 160 5.00 13.91 -3.93
CA ARG A 160 4.99 13.36 -2.57
C ARG A 160 5.92 12.15 -2.44
N ALA A 161 5.97 11.27 -3.44
CA ALA A 161 6.90 10.14 -3.44
C ALA A 161 8.37 10.59 -3.50
N ARG A 162 8.69 11.60 -4.33
CA ARG A 162 10.03 12.20 -4.39
C ARG A 162 10.42 12.87 -3.07
N ALA A 163 9.52 13.63 -2.48
CA ALA A 163 9.76 14.30 -1.20
C ALA A 163 10.01 13.28 -0.07
N ALA A 164 9.18 12.24 0.02
CA ALA A 164 9.35 11.18 1.01
C ALA A 164 10.65 10.40 0.81
N MET A 165 11.04 10.10 -0.44
CA MET A 165 12.33 9.48 -0.74
C MET A 165 13.51 10.33 -0.28
N ARG A 166 13.47 11.66 -0.50
CA ARG A 166 14.52 12.57 -0.05
C ARG A 166 14.60 12.63 1.48
N ALA A 167 13.45 12.69 2.15
CA ALA A 167 13.39 12.66 3.61
C ALA A 167 13.96 11.34 4.16
N ALA A 168 13.52 10.21 3.62
CA ALA A 168 14.04 8.88 3.93
C ALA A 168 15.56 8.78 3.74
N ARG A 169 16.10 9.36 2.66
CA ARG A 169 17.55 9.38 2.39
C ARG A 169 18.33 10.26 3.36
N ALA A 170 17.72 11.31 3.88
CA ALA A 170 18.37 12.26 4.78
C ALA A 170 18.37 11.79 6.24
N SER A 171 17.28 11.17 6.70
CA SER A 171 17.17 10.70 8.10
C SER A 171 17.59 9.25 8.28
N SER A 172 17.47 8.41 7.25
CA SER A 172 17.57 6.95 7.35
C SER A 172 16.72 6.34 8.49
N SER A 173 15.63 7.01 8.87
CA SER A 173 14.76 6.55 9.95
C SER A 173 13.68 5.59 9.42
N ASP A 174 13.36 4.57 10.22
CA ASP A 174 12.36 3.55 9.87
C ASP A 174 10.98 4.19 9.58
N GLU A 175 10.62 5.27 10.29
CA GLU A 175 9.41 6.06 10.02
C GLU A 175 9.45 6.74 8.63
N ALA A 176 10.56 7.37 8.25
CA ALA A 176 10.67 8.05 6.96
C ALA A 176 10.66 7.05 5.79
N LEU A 177 11.29 5.88 5.97
CA LEU A 177 11.26 4.78 5.00
C LEU A 177 9.83 4.21 4.85
N HIS A 178 9.11 4.05 5.97
CA HIS A 178 7.70 3.65 5.95
C HIS A 178 6.80 4.71 5.27
N ASP A 179 7.05 6.00 5.51
CA ASP A 179 6.38 7.09 4.82
C ASP A 179 6.62 7.04 3.31
N TRP A 180 7.86 6.83 2.89
CA TRP A 180 8.19 6.67 1.49
C TRP A 180 7.50 5.45 0.87
N ARG A 181 7.47 4.31 1.57
CA ARG A 181 6.72 3.12 1.15
C ARG A 181 5.26 3.42 0.85
N LYS A 182 4.58 4.17 1.73
CA LYS A 182 3.18 4.55 1.53
C LYS A 182 2.99 5.29 0.21
N ARG A 183 3.91 6.23 -0.12
CA ARG A 183 3.86 6.99 -1.38
C ARG A 183 4.22 6.16 -2.60
N ALA A 184 5.18 5.25 -2.48
CA ALA A 184 5.52 4.31 -3.57
C ALA A 184 4.33 3.41 -3.92
N LYS A 185 3.62 2.88 -2.91
CA LYS A 185 2.40 2.09 -3.14
C LYS A 185 1.26 2.94 -3.73
N ASP A 186 1.09 4.20 -3.32
CA ASP A 186 0.13 5.11 -3.96
C ASP A 186 0.41 5.25 -5.47
N HIS A 187 1.67 5.52 -5.85
CA HIS A 187 2.07 5.60 -7.26
C HIS A 187 1.86 4.28 -8.01
N TRP A 188 2.24 3.14 -7.43
CA TRP A 188 2.05 1.82 -8.03
C TRP A 188 0.57 1.52 -8.33
N TYR A 189 -0.33 1.76 -7.36
CA TYR A 189 -1.76 1.57 -7.60
C TYR A 189 -2.28 2.52 -8.69
N GLN A 190 -1.88 3.79 -8.67
CA GLN A 190 -2.27 4.72 -9.73
C GLN A 190 -1.77 4.29 -11.11
N ALA A 191 -0.51 3.85 -11.24
CA ALA A 191 0.03 3.33 -12.51
C ALA A 191 -0.82 2.17 -13.06
N ARG A 192 -1.34 1.30 -12.18
CA ARG A 192 -2.23 0.20 -12.58
C ARG A 192 -3.55 0.68 -13.17
N LEU A 193 -4.08 1.83 -12.73
CA LEU A 193 -5.30 2.40 -13.31
C LEU A 193 -5.11 2.70 -14.80
N PHE A 194 -3.92 3.14 -15.18
CA PHE A 194 -3.53 3.51 -16.53
C PHE A 194 -3.01 2.33 -17.37
N THR A 195 -3.01 1.08 -16.89
CA THR A 195 -2.43 -0.07 -17.61
C THR A 195 -2.92 -0.19 -19.07
N ALA A 196 -4.17 0.18 -19.34
CA ALA A 196 -4.78 0.03 -20.66
C ALA A 196 -4.33 1.07 -21.69
N ILE A 197 -3.80 2.24 -21.29
CA ILE A 197 -3.50 3.33 -22.23
C ILE A 197 -2.35 3.00 -23.18
N TRP A 198 -1.35 2.27 -22.66
CA TRP A 198 -0.21 1.78 -23.41
C TRP A 198 0.44 0.62 -22.63
N PRO A 199 -0.07 -0.62 -22.77
CA PRO A 199 0.36 -1.75 -21.95
C PRO A 199 1.87 -2.02 -21.99
N GLU A 200 2.51 -1.82 -23.13
CA GLU A 200 3.94 -2.07 -23.38
C GLU A 200 4.83 -1.12 -22.56
N VAL A 201 4.37 0.09 -22.27
CA VAL A 201 5.09 1.08 -21.46
C VAL A 201 4.66 1.00 -19.98
N MET A 202 3.37 0.85 -19.73
CA MET A 202 2.82 0.89 -18.37
C MET A 202 3.13 -0.37 -17.57
N LYS A 203 3.13 -1.57 -18.17
CA LYS A 203 3.40 -2.82 -17.45
C LYS A 203 4.82 -2.86 -16.86
N PRO A 204 5.91 -2.55 -17.60
CA PRO A 204 7.24 -2.47 -17.01
C PRO A 204 7.32 -1.47 -15.85
N LEU A 205 6.69 -0.30 -16.00
CA LEU A 205 6.66 0.69 -14.93
C LEU A 205 5.95 0.17 -13.67
N ILE A 206 4.81 -0.50 -13.83
CA ILE A 206 4.06 -1.11 -12.73
C ILE A 206 4.91 -2.16 -12.01
N ILE A 207 5.68 -2.97 -12.75
CA ILE A 207 6.58 -3.98 -12.18
C ILE A 207 7.67 -3.33 -11.33
N GLU A 208 8.34 -2.29 -11.84
CA GLU A 208 9.39 -1.59 -11.10
C GLU A 208 8.84 -0.84 -9.87
N ALA A 209 7.65 -0.24 -9.98
CA ALA A 209 6.97 0.39 -8.84
C ALA A 209 6.54 -0.63 -7.78
N ASP A 210 6.10 -1.83 -8.19
CA ASP A 210 5.78 -2.90 -7.26
C ASP A 210 7.03 -3.39 -6.54
N ARG A 211 8.11 -3.65 -7.29
CA ARG A 211 9.41 -4.06 -6.75
C ARG A 211 9.90 -3.10 -5.67
N LEU A 212 9.79 -1.78 -5.91
CA LEU A 212 10.13 -0.78 -4.89
C LEU A 212 9.22 -0.88 -3.66
N GLY A 213 7.91 -1.02 -3.88
CA GLY A 213 6.94 -1.11 -2.79
C GLY A 213 7.05 -2.38 -1.94
N GLU A 214 7.47 -3.50 -2.55
CA GLU A 214 7.78 -4.76 -1.86
C GLU A 214 9.08 -4.65 -1.07
N ALA A 215 10.16 -4.14 -1.69
CA ALA A 215 11.43 -3.94 -0.99
C ALA A 215 11.28 -3.04 0.25
N LEU A 216 10.60 -1.89 0.11
CA LEU A 216 10.30 -1.02 1.25
C LEU A 216 9.31 -1.67 2.24
N GLY A 217 8.52 -2.66 1.80
CA GLY A 217 7.69 -3.49 2.67
C GLY A 217 8.50 -4.42 3.56
N ASP A 218 9.46 -5.14 2.97
CA ASP A 218 10.40 -5.98 3.72
C ASP A 218 11.19 -5.14 4.74
N HIS A 219 11.65 -3.95 4.36
CA HIS A 219 12.32 -3.02 5.28
C HIS A 219 11.43 -2.67 6.50
N HIS A 220 10.16 -2.36 6.25
CA HIS A 220 9.23 -2.01 7.31
C HIS A 220 8.91 -3.21 8.21
N ASP A 221 8.76 -4.41 7.64
CA ASP A 221 8.48 -5.62 8.41
C ASP A 221 9.66 -5.97 9.33
N LEU A 222 10.91 -5.69 8.92
CA LEU A 222 12.11 -5.79 9.76
C LEU A 222 12.10 -4.77 10.92
N ALA A 223 11.74 -3.51 10.65
CA ALA A 223 11.63 -2.48 11.69
C ALA A 223 10.58 -2.87 12.74
N VAL A 224 9.39 -3.30 12.31
CA VAL A 224 8.30 -3.75 13.19
C VAL A 224 8.71 -4.96 14.03
N LEU A 225 9.47 -5.90 13.47
CA LEU A 225 10.02 -7.01 14.24
C LEU A 225 11.01 -6.51 15.30
N ALA A 226 11.95 -5.63 14.94
CA ALA A 226 12.93 -5.10 15.88
C ALA A 226 12.27 -4.33 17.05
N ASP A 227 11.31 -3.45 16.74
CA ASP A 227 10.54 -2.71 17.75
C ASP A 227 9.75 -3.64 18.67
N HIS A 228 9.14 -4.70 18.12
CA HIS A 228 8.42 -5.69 18.90
C HIS A 228 9.35 -6.43 19.87
N LEU A 229 10.51 -6.87 19.40
CA LEU A 229 11.49 -7.56 20.24
C LEU A 229 12.02 -6.67 21.36
N GLN A 230 12.11 -5.36 21.15
CA GLN A 230 12.49 -4.39 22.19
C GLN A 230 11.41 -4.19 23.25
N ALA A 231 10.15 -4.41 22.92
CA ALA A 231 9.04 -4.29 23.86
C ALA A 231 8.79 -5.57 24.67
N LEU A 232 9.42 -6.69 24.31
CA LEU A 232 9.27 -7.96 25.03
C LEU A 232 10.05 -7.94 26.35
N PRO A 233 9.53 -8.59 27.41
CA PRO A 233 10.28 -8.82 28.64
C PRO A 233 11.60 -9.58 28.41
N GLU A 234 12.65 -9.26 29.17
CA GLU A 234 13.99 -9.88 29.02
C GLU A 234 13.99 -11.41 29.23
N ASP A 235 13.06 -11.94 30.03
CA ASP A 235 12.90 -13.38 30.23
C ASP A 235 12.31 -14.09 29.00
N VAL A 236 11.59 -13.35 28.14
CA VAL A 236 11.05 -13.83 26.86
C VAL A 236 12.05 -13.59 25.72
N ALA A 237 12.56 -12.37 25.61
CA ALA A 237 13.56 -11.97 24.63
C ALA A 237 14.90 -11.78 25.33
N ARG A 238 15.64 -12.89 25.51
CA ARG A 238 16.96 -12.84 26.16
C ARG A 238 17.86 -11.83 25.46
N PRO A 239 18.64 -11.01 26.19
CA PRO A 239 19.42 -9.92 25.61
C PRO A 239 20.32 -10.34 24.45
N GLU A 240 20.96 -11.52 24.51
CA GLU A 240 21.85 -12.00 23.46
C GLU A 240 21.09 -12.34 22.16
N ALA A 241 19.94 -13.01 22.30
CA ALA A 241 19.09 -13.35 21.15
C ALA A 241 18.45 -12.11 20.53
N GLN A 242 17.98 -11.19 21.36
CA GLN A 242 17.42 -9.92 20.92
C GLN A 242 18.46 -9.10 20.16
N GLN A 243 19.66 -8.91 20.73
CA GLN A 243 20.75 -8.17 20.09
C GLN A 243 21.15 -8.79 18.75
N LEU A 244 21.26 -10.12 18.68
CA LEU A 244 21.57 -10.82 17.43
C LEU A 244 20.51 -10.56 16.36
N VAL A 245 19.22 -10.74 16.68
CA VAL A 245 18.12 -10.57 15.71
C VAL A 245 18.02 -9.11 15.27
N THR A 246 18.17 -8.14 16.19
CA THR A 246 18.16 -6.72 15.86
C THR A 246 19.33 -6.33 14.96
N ALA A 247 20.53 -6.88 15.19
CA ALA A 247 21.69 -6.65 14.33
C ALA A 247 21.45 -7.20 12.91
N LEU A 248 20.98 -8.44 12.79
CA LEU A 248 20.63 -9.06 11.51
C LEU A 248 19.53 -8.28 10.77
N ALA A 249 18.52 -7.80 11.50
CA ALA A 249 17.46 -6.98 10.93
C ALA A 249 18.03 -5.67 10.36
N ARG A 250 18.94 -5.02 11.09
CA ARG A 250 19.57 -3.76 10.65
C ARG A 250 20.44 -3.97 9.41
N ASP A 251 21.22 -5.05 9.35
CA ASP A 251 22.03 -5.39 8.17
C ASP A 251 21.15 -5.65 6.95
N ALA A 252 20.06 -6.40 7.12
CA ALA A 252 19.08 -6.65 6.05
C ALA A 252 18.39 -5.36 5.58
N GLN A 253 18.03 -4.46 6.50
CA GLN A 253 17.47 -3.14 6.16
C GLN A 253 18.45 -2.32 5.31
N GLN A 254 19.73 -2.26 5.69
CA GLN A 254 20.75 -1.54 4.93
C GLN A 254 20.93 -2.12 3.52
N ALA A 255 20.91 -3.45 3.36
CA ALA A 255 20.97 -4.09 2.06
C ALA A 255 19.75 -3.75 1.19
N ILE A 256 18.55 -3.69 1.78
CA ILE A 256 17.34 -3.24 1.10
C ILE A 256 17.48 -1.78 0.66
N GLU A 257 17.90 -0.88 1.56
CA GLU A 257 18.09 0.54 1.27
C GLU A 257 19.05 0.77 0.09
N ALA A 258 20.18 0.03 0.07
CA ALA A 258 21.17 0.10 -1.00
C ALA A 258 20.58 -0.19 -2.40
N THR A 259 19.53 -1.01 -2.48
CA THR A 259 18.84 -1.33 -3.74
C THR A 259 17.59 -0.48 -4.00
N ALA A 260 16.84 -0.14 -2.93
CA ALA A 260 15.61 0.63 -3.00
C ALA A 260 15.86 2.07 -3.46
N PHE A 261 16.89 2.75 -2.94
CA PHE A 261 17.16 4.15 -3.31
C PHE A 261 17.51 4.33 -4.80
N PRO A 262 18.42 3.56 -5.41
CA PRO A 262 18.66 3.66 -6.86
C PRO A 262 17.43 3.30 -7.71
N LEU A 263 16.60 2.36 -7.27
CA LEU A 263 15.34 2.03 -7.93
C LEU A 263 14.35 3.20 -7.87
N GLY A 264 14.15 3.76 -6.67
CA GLY A 264 13.33 4.94 -6.44
C GLY A 264 13.78 6.16 -7.25
N ALA A 265 15.07 6.43 -7.28
CA ALA A 265 15.66 7.54 -8.02
C ALA A 265 15.35 7.44 -9.52
N ARG A 266 15.47 6.23 -10.10
CA ARG A 266 15.09 5.97 -11.50
C ARG A 266 13.58 6.09 -11.72
N LEU A 267 12.78 5.45 -10.87
CA LEU A 267 11.32 5.44 -10.98
C LEU A 267 10.71 6.85 -10.91
N PHE A 268 11.27 7.70 -10.05
CA PHE A 268 10.79 9.06 -9.80
C PHE A 268 11.63 10.18 -10.45
N ALA A 269 12.48 9.83 -11.44
CA ALA A 269 13.27 10.79 -12.21
C ALA A 269 12.39 11.69 -13.13
N GLY A 270 12.91 12.85 -13.51
CA GLY A 270 12.20 13.81 -14.37
C GLY A 270 11.21 14.70 -13.63
N ASP A 271 10.66 15.67 -14.37
CA ASP A 271 9.68 16.61 -13.84
C ASP A 271 8.30 15.95 -13.64
N PRO A 272 7.66 16.06 -12.47
CA PRO A 272 6.42 15.35 -12.18
C PRO A 272 5.23 15.80 -13.02
N GLU A 273 5.14 17.09 -13.31
CA GLU A 273 4.11 17.71 -14.12
C GLU A 273 4.28 17.28 -15.59
N GLU A 274 5.50 17.32 -16.12
CA GLU A 274 5.79 16.82 -17.48
C GLU A 274 5.48 15.32 -17.65
N MET A 275 5.83 14.51 -16.65
CA MET A 275 5.56 13.07 -16.67
C MET A 275 4.05 12.77 -16.58
N ALA A 276 3.31 13.53 -15.77
CA ALA A 276 1.85 13.44 -15.73
C ALA A 276 1.24 13.83 -17.08
N ASP A 277 1.69 14.94 -17.67
CA ASP A 277 1.24 15.39 -18.99
C ASP A 277 1.52 14.37 -20.10
N LEU A 278 2.65 13.66 -20.03
CA LEU A 278 2.96 12.57 -20.96
C LEU A 278 1.94 11.43 -20.86
N TRP A 279 1.58 11.00 -19.65
CA TRP A 279 0.54 9.97 -19.46
C TRP A 279 -0.81 10.44 -19.97
N LEU A 280 -1.13 11.73 -19.79
CA LEU A 280 -2.38 12.31 -20.29
C LEU A 280 -2.41 12.41 -21.82
N LYS A 281 -1.27 12.62 -22.48
CA LYS A 281 -1.18 12.55 -23.95
C LYS A 281 -1.50 11.13 -24.43
N TRP A 282 -0.91 10.10 -23.81
CA TRP A 282 -1.23 8.70 -24.12
C TRP A 282 -2.69 8.37 -23.83
N TRP A 283 -3.21 8.81 -22.69
CA TRP A 283 -4.63 8.69 -22.34
C TRP A 283 -5.53 9.29 -23.42
N LYS A 284 -5.23 10.50 -23.90
CA LYS A 284 -6.02 11.17 -24.94
C LYS A 284 -6.01 10.38 -26.26
N ILE A 285 -4.84 9.89 -26.68
CA ILE A 285 -4.69 9.06 -27.90
C ILE A 285 -5.49 7.77 -27.75
N TRP A 286 -5.36 7.10 -26.60
CA TRP A 286 -6.09 5.88 -26.29
C TRP A 286 -7.61 6.10 -26.31
N ARG A 287 -8.11 7.18 -25.68
CA ARG A 287 -9.54 7.54 -25.69
C ARG A 287 -10.09 7.85 -27.08
N ALA A 288 -9.26 8.33 -28.00
CA ALA A 288 -9.68 8.61 -29.37
C ALA A 288 -9.97 7.33 -30.19
N GLN A 289 -9.60 6.14 -29.71
CA GLN A 289 -9.87 4.87 -30.42
C GLN A 289 -11.36 4.48 -30.45
N LEU A 290 -12.21 5.15 -29.65
CA LEU A 290 -13.66 4.96 -29.66
C LEU A 290 -14.39 5.77 -30.74
N GLY A 291 -13.65 6.60 -31.49
CA GLY A 291 -14.16 7.43 -32.58
C GLY A 291 -13.31 7.27 -33.83
#